data_AF-A0A235IYU9-F1
#
_entry.id   AF-A0A235IYU9-F1
#
_cell.length_a   1.000
_cell.length_b   1.000
_cell.length_c   1.000
_cell.angle_alpha   90.00
_cell.angle_beta   90.00
_cell.angle_gamma   90.00
#
_symmetry.space_group_name_H-M   'P 1'
#
loop_
_entity.id
_entity.type
_entity.pdbx_description
1 polymer ?
#
loop_
_entity_poly.entity_id
_entity_poly.type
_entity_poly.pdbx_seq_one_letter_code
_entity_poly.pdbx_strand_id
1 'polypeptide(L)'
;MKHLKSRSQDLRSLFENNITIEYVAEPLKAMPADAEVTEVLHWMQAQNFDVIGVETGDIISGYVERSSLMQGKEGKCSDYQRVFHPKELIAISTPLIKLLPILQQTPRLFVLDCNQVSGIVTCGDLQKAPARMLLFGLVTLLEMNLLRLVRIYYPQDSWQKVLKPERLEVAQRLWRESQERNEATDLLDYLQFCDKRELILNQPELLDRLGLKSKRFGERFLKSAEQLRNRLAHAQNLVTGSSWTELISLAEAMEKLLIHCEEVE
;
A
#
# COMPACT_ATOMS: atom_id res chain seq x y z
N MET A 1 22.29 -16.04 6.47
CA MET A 1 22.94 -14.72 6.47
C MET A 1 22.62 -14.00 7.77
N LYS A 2 23.63 -13.52 8.52
CA LYS A 2 23.39 -12.76 9.77
C LYS A 2 22.90 -11.32 9.52
N HIS A 3 23.31 -10.72 8.39
CA HIS A 3 22.85 -9.39 7.96
C HIS A 3 22.22 -9.44 6.57
N LEU A 4 21.04 -8.85 6.43
CA LEU A 4 20.41 -8.58 5.14
C LEU A 4 21.09 -7.37 4.50
N LYS A 5 21.33 -7.44 3.19
CA LYS A 5 21.84 -6.29 2.42
C LYS A 5 20.76 -5.24 2.16
N SER A 6 19.48 -5.64 2.20
CA SER A 6 18.35 -4.76 1.91
C SER A 6 17.64 -4.39 3.22
N ARG A 7 17.62 -3.09 3.54
CA ARG A 7 16.92 -2.54 4.70
C ARG A 7 15.66 -1.79 4.29
N SER A 8 14.74 -1.63 5.23
CA SER A 8 13.54 -0.81 5.12
C SER A 8 13.87 0.64 4.75
N GLN A 9 14.97 1.17 5.30
CA GLN A 9 15.47 2.50 4.98
C GLN A 9 15.93 2.63 3.51
N ASP A 10 16.47 1.58 2.89
CA ASP A 10 16.87 1.60 1.48
C ASP A 10 15.65 1.67 0.57
N LEU A 11 14.63 0.85 0.87
CA LEU A 11 13.35 0.89 0.16
C LEU A 11 12.68 2.26 0.30
N ARG A 12 12.64 2.79 1.53
CA ARG A 12 12.11 4.12 1.80
C ARG A 12 12.85 5.18 0.99
N SER A 13 14.18 5.16 0.99
CA SER A 13 15.00 6.12 0.25
C SER A 13 14.75 6.03 -1.26
N LEU A 14 14.53 4.83 -1.81
CA LEU A 14 14.19 4.65 -3.22
C LEU A 14 12.87 5.34 -3.58
N PHE A 15 11.82 5.14 -2.78
CA PHE A 15 10.50 5.76 -3.01
C PHE A 15 10.45 7.24 -2.63
N GLU A 16 11.21 7.66 -1.62
CA GLU A 16 11.25 9.05 -1.16
C GLU A 16 11.98 9.95 -2.18
N ASN A 17 12.96 9.43 -2.92
CA ASN A 17 13.78 10.22 -3.83
C ASN A 17 13.45 10.04 -5.32
N ASN A 18 12.86 8.91 -5.74
CA ASN A 18 12.77 8.57 -7.17
C ASN A 18 11.35 8.33 -7.69
N ILE A 19 10.35 8.17 -6.82
CA ILE A 19 8.98 7.83 -7.23
C ILE A 19 8.04 8.87 -6.62
N THR A 20 7.44 9.68 -7.49
CA THR A 20 6.55 10.77 -7.11
C THR A 20 5.08 10.42 -7.40
N ILE A 21 4.18 11.32 -7.01
CA ILE A 21 2.74 11.23 -7.29
C ILE A 21 2.45 11.23 -8.80
N GLU A 22 3.31 11.81 -9.63
CA GLU A 22 3.21 11.79 -11.09
C GLU A 22 2.85 10.40 -11.66
N TYR A 23 3.46 9.34 -11.12
CA TYR A 23 3.26 7.97 -11.61
C TYR A 23 1.93 7.32 -11.21
N VAL A 24 1.16 7.98 -10.35
CA VAL A 24 -0.16 7.50 -9.90
C VAL A 24 -1.28 8.51 -10.07
N ALA A 25 -0.99 9.77 -10.34
CA ALA A 25 -2.02 10.78 -10.62
C ALA A 25 -2.75 10.49 -11.93
N GLU A 26 -4.03 10.87 -12.00
CA GLU A 26 -4.79 10.93 -13.25
C GLU A 26 -4.99 12.40 -13.66
N PRO A 27 -5.12 12.70 -14.96
CA PRO A 27 -5.54 14.02 -15.41
C PRO A 27 -6.92 14.39 -14.85
N LEU A 28 -7.06 15.61 -14.35
CA LEU A 28 -8.35 16.10 -13.89
C LEU A 28 -9.19 16.48 -15.11
N LYS A 29 -10.19 15.67 -15.45
CA LYS A 29 -11.17 16.01 -16.49
C LYS A 29 -11.93 17.26 -16.08
N ALA A 30 -12.05 18.23 -16.99
CA ALA A 30 -12.73 19.49 -16.75
C ALA A 30 -13.87 19.71 -17.74
N MET A 31 -14.82 20.56 -17.36
CA MET A 31 -15.92 21.04 -18.20
C MET A 31 -15.97 22.56 -18.18
N PRO A 32 -16.41 23.22 -19.28
CA PRO A 32 -16.57 24.67 -19.33
C PRO A 32 -17.45 25.20 -18.20
N ALA A 33 -17.07 26.33 -17.62
CA ALA A 33 -17.83 27.00 -16.57
C ALA A 33 -19.28 27.30 -16.96
N ASP A 34 -19.54 27.58 -18.23
CA ASP A 34 -20.86 27.91 -18.80
C ASP A 34 -21.63 26.68 -19.33
N ALA A 35 -21.11 25.47 -19.13
CA ALA A 35 -21.82 24.24 -19.47
C ALA A 35 -23.08 24.06 -18.61
N GLU A 36 -24.14 23.50 -19.22
CA GLU A 36 -25.39 23.22 -18.52
C GLU A 36 -25.22 22.07 -17.51
N VAL A 37 -25.69 22.27 -16.29
CA VAL A 37 -25.52 21.28 -15.21
C VAL A 37 -26.16 19.93 -15.54
N THR A 38 -27.27 19.93 -16.27
CA THR A 38 -27.96 18.70 -16.69
C THR A 38 -27.12 17.85 -17.63
N GLU A 39 -26.42 18.48 -18.57
CA GLU A 39 -25.52 17.81 -19.51
C GLU A 39 -24.27 17.28 -18.78
N VAL A 40 -23.67 18.13 -17.93
CA VAL A 40 -22.51 17.76 -17.11
C VAL A 40 -22.84 16.58 -16.19
N LEU A 41 -23.98 16.63 -15.48
CA LEU A 41 -24.43 15.56 -14.60
C LEU A 41 -24.65 14.26 -15.37
N HIS A 42 -25.31 14.32 -16.54
CA HIS A 42 -25.52 13.15 -17.38
C HIS A 42 -24.18 12.52 -17.83
N TRP A 43 -23.23 13.36 -18.25
CA TRP A 43 -21.89 12.92 -18.63
C TRP A 43 -21.15 12.27 -17.45
N MET A 44 -21.15 12.90 -16.26
CA MET A 44 -20.53 12.37 -15.05
C MET A 44 -21.12 11.01 -14.65
N GLN A 45 -22.44 10.83 -14.78
CA GLN A 45 -23.10 9.55 -14.53
C GLN A 45 -22.71 8.49 -15.55
N ALA A 46 -22.70 8.84 -16.84
CA ALA A 46 -22.34 7.92 -17.91
C ALA A 46 -20.88 7.45 -17.83
N GLN A 47 -19.96 8.35 -17.45
CA GLN A 47 -18.54 8.05 -17.31
C GLN A 47 -18.15 7.58 -15.89
N ASN A 48 -19.10 7.56 -14.95
CA ASN A 48 -18.89 7.22 -13.55
C ASN A 48 -17.84 8.10 -12.83
N PHE A 49 -17.89 9.42 -13.08
CA PHE A 49 -17.06 10.41 -12.39
C PHE A 49 -17.80 10.97 -11.17
N ASP A 50 -17.13 11.01 -10.02
CA ASP A 50 -17.65 11.67 -8.82
C ASP A 50 -17.29 13.16 -8.76
N VAL A 51 -16.18 13.53 -9.42
CA VAL A 51 -15.60 14.87 -9.42
C VAL A 51 -15.07 15.20 -10.80
N ILE A 52 -15.25 16.45 -11.23
CA ILE A 52 -14.62 17.03 -12.42
C ILE A 52 -14.14 18.45 -12.10
N GLY A 53 -13.13 18.91 -12.81
CA GLY A 53 -12.71 20.31 -12.82
C GLY A 53 -13.73 21.20 -13.52
N VAL A 54 -13.68 22.49 -13.20
CA VAL A 54 -14.37 23.55 -13.94
C VAL A 54 -13.30 24.40 -14.61
N GLU A 55 -13.38 24.54 -15.93
CA GLU A 55 -12.42 25.33 -16.70
C GLU A 55 -12.99 26.71 -17.06
N THR A 56 -12.14 27.73 -16.96
CA THR A 56 -12.45 29.11 -17.36
C THR A 56 -11.29 29.59 -18.24
N GLY A 57 -11.50 29.58 -19.56
CA GLY A 57 -10.38 29.68 -20.51
C GLY A 57 -9.55 28.40 -20.47
N ASP A 58 -8.22 28.52 -20.40
CA ASP A 58 -7.28 27.39 -20.42
C ASP A 58 -6.87 26.89 -19.01
N ILE A 59 -7.54 27.35 -17.95
CA ILE A 59 -7.22 27.00 -16.56
C ILE A 59 -8.38 26.30 -15.88
N ILE A 60 -8.07 25.28 -15.07
CA ILE A 60 -9.03 24.68 -14.13
C ILE A 60 -9.13 25.58 -12.90
N SER A 61 -10.23 26.34 -12.80
CA SER A 61 -10.44 27.35 -11.74
C SER A 61 -11.12 26.79 -10.49
N GLY A 62 -11.66 25.58 -10.56
CA GLY A 62 -12.29 24.89 -9.44
C GLY A 62 -12.76 23.49 -9.82
N TYR A 63 -13.66 22.92 -9.03
CA TYR A 63 -14.23 21.61 -9.28
C TYR A 63 -15.69 21.53 -8.86
N VAL A 64 -16.42 20.56 -9.41
CA VAL A 64 -17.78 20.22 -8.98
C VAL A 64 -17.85 18.76 -8.58
N GLU A 65 -18.70 18.46 -7.60
CA GLU A 65 -19.01 17.10 -7.18
C GLU A 65 -20.35 16.68 -7.77
N ARG A 66 -20.42 15.45 -8.28
CA ARG A 66 -21.65 14.87 -8.85
C ARG A 66 -22.82 14.96 -7.88
N SER A 67 -22.57 14.74 -6.60
CA SER A 67 -23.55 14.83 -5.52
C SER A 67 -24.16 16.22 -5.36
N SER A 68 -23.40 17.28 -5.67
CA SER A 68 -23.87 18.67 -5.62
C SER A 68 -24.77 18.98 -6.82
N LEU A 69 -24.36 18.52 -8.02
CA LEU A 69 -25.17 18.67 -9.24
C LEU A 69 -26.48 17.87 -9.19
N MET A 70 -26.50 16.73 -8.50
CA MET A 70 -27.76 15.98 -8.32
C MET A 70 -28.81 16.75 -7.51
N GLN A 71 -28.38 17.67 -6.65
CA GLN A 71 -29.28 18.49 -5.82
C GLN A 71 -29.77 19.72 -6.59
N GLY A 72 -28.88 20.34 -7.37
CA GLY A 72 -29.18 21.50 -8.21
C GLY A 72 -29.40 21.12 -9.66
N LYS A 73 -30.66 21.01 -10.07
CA LYS A 73 -31.04 20.46 -11.39
C LYS A 73 -31.04 21.48 -12.54
N GLU A 74 -30.60 22.70 -12.29
CA GLU A 74 -30.65 23.81 -13.25
C GLU A 74 -29.48 24.77 -13.03
N GLY A 75 -29.14 25.57 -14.03
CA GLY A 75 -28.03 26.52 -13.97
C GLY A 75 -26.76 26.01 -14.66
N LYS A 76 -25.68 26.76 -14.46
CA LYS A 76 -24.38 26.52 -15.09
C LYS A 76 -23.42 25.81 -14.15
N CYS A 77 -22.42 25.14 -14.72
CA CYS A 77 -21.39 24.43 -13.97
C CYS A 77 -20.71 25.35 -12.93
N SER A 78 -20.46 26.60 -13.28
CA SER A 78 -19.91 27.64 -12.40
C SER A 78 -20.74 27.90 -11.14
N ASP A 79 -22.06 27.72 -11.20
CA ASP A 79 -22.96 28.01 -10.07
C ASP A 79 -22.77 27.01 -8.91
N TYR A 80 -22.21 25.84 -9.22
CA TYR A 80 -21.94 24.75 -8.27
C TYR A 80 -20.44 24.59 -7.96
N GLN A 81 -19.59 25.42 -8.56
CA GLN A 81 -18.15 25.34 -8.46
C GLN A 81 -17.67 25.52 -7.02
N ARG A 82 -16.75 24.64 -6.61
CA ARG A 82 -15.98 24.76 -5.38
C ARG A 82 -14.55 25.19 -5.69
N VAL A 83 -14.01 26.02 -4.81
CA VAL A 83 -12.60 26.41 -4.83
C VAL A 83 -11.76 25.29 -4.22
N PHE A 84 -10.58 25.05 -4.80
CA PHE A 84 -9.63 24.10 -4.25
C PHE A 84 -9.13 24.54 -2.86
N HIS A 85 -9.43 23.75 -1.83
CA HIS A 85 -8.92 24.04 -0.49
C HIS A 85 -7.44 23.61 -0.38
N PRO A 86 -6.55 24.39 0.27
CA PRO A 86 -5.12 24.05 0.36
C PRO A 86 -4.82 22.65 0.92
N LYS A 87 -5.66 22.13 1.82
CA LYS A 87 -5.54 20.76 2.37
C LYS A 87 -5.84 19.65 1.36
N GLU A 88 -6.48 19.98 0.25
CA GLU A 88 -6.78 19.05 -0.83
C GLU A 88 -5.76 19.15 -1.97
N LEU A 89 -4.77 20.04 -1.88
CA LEU A 89 -3.75 20.22 -2.91
C LEU A 89 -2.49 19.43 -2.56
N ILE A 90 -1.89 18.81 -3.58
CA ILE A 90 -0.60 18.14 -3.43
C ILE A 90 0.28 18.37 -4.66
N ALA A 91 1.56 18.66 -4.47
CA ALA A 91 2.48 18.89 -5.58
C ALA A 91 2.74 17.58 -6.34
N ILE A 92 2.78 17.63 -7.67
CA ILE A 92 3.04 16.47 -8.53
C ILE A 92 4.38 15.77 -8.21
N SER A 93 5.36 16.55 -7.77
CA SER A 93 6.70 16.08 -7.36
C SER A 93 6.75 15.50 -5.95
N THR A 94 5.64 15.48 -5.20
CA THR A 94 5.63 14.92 -3.84
C THR A 94 5.96 13.42 -3.91
N PRO A 95 6.84 12.91 -3.03
CA PRO A 95 7.17 11.48 -3.05
C PRO A 95 5.95 10.61 -2.76
N LEU A 96 5.79 9.52 -3.52
CA LEU A 96 4.64 8.63 -3.46
C LEU A 96 4.41 8.06 -2.05
N ILE A 97 5.48 7.76 -1.32
CA ILE A 97 5.37 7.21 0.04
C ILE A 97 4.66 8.17 1.02
N LYS A 98 4.71 9.48 0.78
CA LYS A 98 4.01 10.49 1.60
C LYS A 98 2.50 10.49 1.37
N LEU A 99 2.03 9.91 0.26
CA LEU A 99 0.63 9.89 -0.11
C LEU A 99 -0.21 9.03 0.85
N LEU A 100 0.36 7.94 1.38
CA LEU A 100 -0.35 6.99 2.24
C LEU A 100 -1.02 7.66 3.45
N PRO A 101 -0.29 8.34 4.37
CA PRO A 101 -0.91 8.98 5.53
C PRO A 101 -1.88 10.11 5.16
N ILE A 102 -1.69 10.79 4.03
CA ILE A 102 -2.55 11.88 3.58
C ILE A 102 -3.90 11.32 3.11
N LEU A 103 -3.88 10.29 2.27
CA LEU A 103 -5.10 9.65 1.74
C LEU A 103 -5.94 8.97 2.83
N GLN A 104 -5.35 8.65 3.98
CA GLN A 104 -6.09 8.15 5.14
C GLN A 104 -7.07 9.19 5.70
N GLN A 105 -6.74 10.48 5.59
CA GLN A 105 -7.54 11.59 6.10
C GLN A 105 -8.35 12.28 5.01
N THR A 106 -7.83 12.29 3.78
CA THR A 106 -8.42 13.00 2.64
C THR A 106 -8.41 12.05 1.44
N PRO A 107 -9.51 11.29 1.19
CA PRO A 107 -9.53 10.21 0.21
C PRO A 107 -9.27 10.59 -1.25
N ARG A 108 -9.24 11.90 -1.54
CA ARG A 108 -8.95 12.51 -2.84
C ARG A 108 -8.14 13.78 -2.65
N LEU A 109 -7.10 13.96 -3.46
CA LEU A 109 -6.32 15.19 -3.57
C LEU A 109 -6.31 15.64 -5.03
N PHE A 110 -6.16 16.94 -5.23
CA PHE A 110 -5.92 17.56 -6.51
C PHE A 110 -4.43 17.82 -6.68
N VAL A 111 -3.91 17.48 -7.84
CA VAL A 111 -2.48 17.55 -8.14
C VAL A 111 -2.16 18.92 -8.73
N LEU A 112 -1.25 19.62 -8.07
CA LEU A 112 -0.70 20.90 -8.47
C LEU A 112 0.58 20.68 -9.27
N ASP A 113 0.61 21.23 -10.49
CA ASP A 113 1.78 21.26 -11.37
C ASP A 113 1.90 22.65 -12.00
N CYS A 114 3.10 23.22 -12.01
CA CYS A 114 3.38 24.55 -12.56
C CYS A 114 2.37 25.65 -12.15
N ASN A 115 1.96 25.65 -10.87
CA ASN A 115 0.99 26.57 -10.27
C ASN A 115 -0.45 26.44 -10.82
N GLN A 116 -0.79 25.29 -11.41
CA GLN A 116 -2.12 24.97 -11.89
C GLN A 116 -2.56 23.60 -11.38
N VAL A 117 -3.85 23.44 -11.11
CA VAL A 117 -4.41 22.12 -10.83
C VAL A 117 -4.61 21.40 -12.16
N SER A 118 -3.86 20.32 -12.37
CA SER A 118 -3.86 19.55 -13.62
C SER A 118 -4.32 18.11 -13.43
N GLY A 119 -4.31 17.62 -12.18
CA GLY A 119 -4.55 16.22 -11.90
C GLY A 119 -5.37 15.96 -10.64
N ILE A 120 -5.62 14.68 -10.41
CA ILE A 120 -6.35 14.14 -9.27
C ILE A 120 -5.68 12.83 -8.85
N VAL A 121 -5.64 12.57 -7.55
CA VAL A 121 -5.21 11.29 -6.99
C VAL A 121 -6.16 10.89 -5.88
N THR A 122 -6.54 9.62 -5.85
CA THR A 122 -7.51 9.02 -4.94
C THR A 122 -6.93 7.79 -4.26
N CYS A 123 -7.60 7.27 -3.23
CA CYS A 123 -7.29 5.95 -2.69
C CYS A 123 -7.29 4.84 -3.77
N GLY A 124 -8.15 4.95 -4.80
CA GLY A 124 -8.19 3.99 -5.90
C GLY A 124 -6.88 3.89 -6.67
N ASP A 125 -6.13 4.97 -6.76
CA ASP A 125 -4.85 5.03 -7.46
C ASP A 125 -3.72 4.27 -6.75
N LEU A 126 -3.92 3.89 -5.48
CA LEU A 126 -3.02 2.97 -4.78
C LEU A 126 -3.04 1.55 -5.37
N GLN A 127 -4.01 1.23 -6.25
CA GLN A 127 -3.98 -0.01 -7.06
C GLN A 127 -2.93 0.04 -8.18
N LYS A 128 -2.37 1.21 -8.52
CA LYS A 128 -1.44 1.32 -9.64
C LYS A 128 -0.08 0.72 -9.32
N ALA A 129 0.66 0.36 -10.36
CA ALA A 129 1.91 -0.39 -10.25
C ALA A 129 2.91 0.23 -9.26
N PRO A 130 3.20 1.55 -9.25
CA PRO A 130 4.16 2.13 -8.31
C PRO A 130 3.76 1.95 -6.83
N ALA A 131 2.48 2.13 -6.50
CA ALA A 131 1.98 1.92 -5.14
C ALA A 131 2.00 0.43 -4.75
N ARG A 132 1.65 -0.46 -5.69
CA ARG A 132 1.80 -1.91 -5.48
C ARG A 132 3.25 -2.31 -5.25
N MET A 133 4.20 -1.72 -5.98
CA MET A 133 5.63 -1.97 -5.80
C MET A 133 6.12 -1.57 -4.40
N LEU A 134 5.67 -0.42 -3.88
CA LEU A 134 5.97 0.01 -2.51
C LEU A 134 5.47 -1.02 -1.49
N LEU A 135 4.19 -1.38 -1.57
CA LEU A 135 3.56 -2.32 -0.65
C LEU A 135 4.18 -3.72 -0.73
N PHE A 136 4.53 -4.16 -1.94
CA PHE A 136 5.22 -5.42 -2.17
C PHE A 136 6.61 -5.40 -1.54
N GLY A 137 7.38 -4.32 -1.73
CA GLY A 137 8.68 -4.14 -1.09
C GLY A 137 8.60 -4.25 0.44
N LEU A 138 7.62 -3.58 1.08
CA LEU A 138 7.42 -3.65 2.52
C LEU A 138 7.15 -5.09 3.01
N VAL A 139 6.24 -5.80 2.35
CA VAL A 139 5.89 -7.18 2.69
C VAL A 139 7.07 -8.13 2.46
N THR A 140 7.80 -7.97 1.36
CA THR A 140 8.98 -8.79 1.05
C THR A 140 10.08 -8.60 2.08
N LEU A 141 10.40 -7.35 2.43
CA LEU A 141 11.38 -7.07 3.49
C LEU A 141 10.94 -7.64 4.83
N LEU A 142 9.64 -7.59 5.13
CA LEU A 142 9.12 -8.15 6.36
C LEU A 142 9.36 -9.65 6.38
N GLU A 143 8.96 -10.38 5.32
CA GLU A 143 9.15 -11.82 5.24
C GLU A 143 10.63 -12.24 5.30
N MET A 144 11.53 -11.48 4.66
CA MET A 144 12.98 -11.69 4.73
C MET A 144 13.51 -11.49 6.15
N ASN A 145 13.05 -10.46 6.85
CA ASN A 145 13.44 -10.21 8.24
C ASN A 145 12.90 -11.27 9.19
N LEU A 146 11.65 -11.73 9.03
CA LEU A 146 11.13 -12.84 9.85
C LEU A 146 12.00 -14.09 9.69
N LEU A 147 12.41 -14.43 8.46
CA LEU A 147 13.32 -15.54 8.20
C LEU A 147 14.70 -15.34 8.84
N ARG A 148 15.25 -14.12 8.79
CA ARG A 148 16.51 -13.77 9.47
C ARG A 148 16.41 -13.99 10.97
N LEU A 149 15.33 -13.52 11.60
CA LEU A 149 15.10 -13.68 13.04
C LEU A 149 14.93 -15.15 13.41
N VAL A 150 14.23 -15.95 12.60
CA VAL A 150 14.13 -17.39 12.82
C VAL A 150 15.53 -18.04 12.83
N ARG A 151 16.42 -17.65 11.92
CA ARG A 151 17.81 -18.15 11.88
C ARG A 151 18.60 -17.83 13.14
N ILE A 152 18.35 -16.68 13.76
CA ILE A 152 19.04 -16.23 14.99
C ILE A 152 18.50 -16.99 16.20
N TYR A 153 17.18 -17.06 16.33
CA TYR A 153 16.52 -17.59 17.53
C TYR A 153 16.35 -19.11 17.54
N TYR A 154 16.50 -19.77 16.38
CA TYR A 154 16.39 -21.22 16.25
C TYR A 154 17.66 -21.84 15.63
N PRO A 155 18.82 -21.81 16.34
CA PRO A 155 20.04 -22.42 15.85
C PRO A 155 19.91 -23.95 15.76
N GLN A 156 20.76 -24.57 14.95
CA GLN A 156 20.83 -26.03 14.77
C GLN A 156 19.48 -26.67 14.40
N ASP A 157 18.71 -25.99 13.55
CA ASP A 157 17.40 -26.44 13.08
C ASP A 157 16.38 -26.74 14.18
N SER A 158 16.54 -26.12 15.35
CA SER A 158 15.61 -26.28 16.48
C SER A 158 14.17 -25.84 16.15
N TRP A 159 13.99 -25.00 15.13
CA TRP A 159 12.68 -24.59 14.60
C TRP A 159 11.82 -25.77 14.15
N GLN A 160 12.43 -26.89 13.72
CA GLN A 160 11.70 -28.07 13.28
C GLN A 160 10.85 -28.70 14.40
N LYS A 161 11.22 -28.49 15.67
CA LYS A 161 10.47 -29.03 16.82
C LYS A 161 9.22 -28.20 17.16
N VAL A 162 9.11 -26.98 16.62
CA VAL A 162 8.03 -26.04 16.92
C VAL A 162 6.92 -26.13 15.88
N LEU A 163 7.28 -26.32 14.61
CA LEU A 163 6.31 -26.44 13.53
C LEU A 163 5.59 -27.78 13.57
N LYS A 164 4.33 -27.77 13.14
CA LYS A 164 3.54 -28.99 12.98
C LYS A 164 4.12 -29.89 11.88
N PRO A 165 4.01 -31.22 11.99
CA PRO A 165 4.57 -32.16 11.00
C PRO A 165 4.14 -31.85 9.56
N GLU A 166 2.87 -31.49 9.34
CA GLU A 166 2.34 -31.23 8.00
C GLU A 166 2.99 -30.00 7.36
N ARG A 167 3.43 -29.03 8.17
CA ARG A 167 4.13 -27.82 7.69
C ARG A 167 5.58 -28.13 7.32
N LEU A 168 6.23 -28.99 8.11
CA LEU A 168 7.57 -29.48 7.80
C LEU A 168 7.59 -30.28 6.50
N GLU A 169 6.62 -31.16 6.30
CA GLU A 169 6.49 -31.95 5.07
C GLU A 169 6.34 -31.06 3.83
N VAL A 170 5.57 -29.98 3.92
CA VAL A 170 5.44 -28.99 2.84
C VAL A 170 6.78 -28.35 2.52
N ALA A 171 7.52 -27.85 3.51
CA ALA A 171 8.83 -27.25 3.31
C ALA A 171 9.84 -28.25 2.72
N GLN A 172 9.87 -29.48 3.24
CA GLN A 172 10.73 -30.56 2.75
C GLN A 172 10.39 -30.99 1.32
N ARG A 173 9.10 -30.98 0.95
CA ARG A 173 8.68 -31.25 -0.43
C ARG A 173 9.20 -30.16 -1.37
N LEU A 174 8.95 -28.90 -1.06
CA LEU A 174 9.41 -27.77 -1.90
C LEU A 174 10.94 -27.73 -2.02
N TRP A 175 11.65 -28.05 -0.93
CA TRP A 175 13.11 -28.17 -0.94
C TRP A 175 13.60 -29.30 -1.84
N ARG A 176 13.02 -30.51 -1.74
CA ARG A 176 13.36 -31.66 -2.61
C ARG A 176 13.10 -31.36 -4.09
N GLU A 177 11.93 -30.79 -4.41
CA GLU A 177 11.60 -30.37 -5.78
C GLU A 177 12.64 -29.36 -6.31
N SER A 178 13.17 -28.49 -5.46
CA SER A 178 14.20 -27.52 -5.82
C SER A 178 15.60 -28.12 -5.92
N GLN A 179 15.90 -29.19 -5.16
CA GLN A 179 17.14 -29.96 -5.29
C GLN A 179 17.21 -30.66 -6.64
N GLU A 180 16.09 -31.21 -7.12
CA GLU A 180 16.00 -31.83 -8.45
C GLU A 180 16.32 -30.83 -9.57
N ARG A 181 16.12 -29.52 -9.34
CA ARG A 181 16.46 -28.44 -10.27
C ARG A 181 17.82 -27.78 -10.00
N ASN A 182 18.58 -28.26 -9.00
CA ASN A 182 19.84 -27.67 -8.55
C ASN A 182 19.73 -26.18 -8.14
N GLU A 183 18.55 -25.78 -7.64
CA GLU A 183 18.24 -24.43 -7.13
C GLU A 183 18.27 -24.37 -5.60
N ALA A 184 18.36 -25.54 -4.96
CA ALA A 184 18.20 -25.65 -3.52
C ALA A 184 19.29 -24.92 -2.74
N THR A 185 18.83 -24.12 -1.78
CA THR A 185 19.66 -23.52 -0.74
C THR A 185 19.48 -24.30 0.56
N ASP A 186 19.02 -23.67 1.63
CA ASP A 186 18.75 -24.30 2.92
C ASP A 186 17.27 -24.66 3.06
N LEU A 187 16.93 -25.76 3.73
CA LEU A 187 15.53 -26.15 3.99
C LEU A 187 14.73 -25.01 4.63
N LEU A 188 15.38 -24.24 5.51
CA LEU A 188 14.78 -23.11 6.18
C LEU A 188 14.30 -22.00 5.20
N ASP A 189 14.91 -21.88 4.02
CA ASP A 189 14.48 -20.92 2.98
C ASP A 189 13.16 -21.32 2.31
N TYR A 190 12.70 -22.56 2.49
CA TYR A 190 11.44 -23.08 1.96
C TYR A 190 10.27 -22.97 2.94
N LEU A 191 10.50 -22.37 4.11
CA LEU A 191 9.41 -21.97 5.00
C LEU A 191 8.53 -20.90 4.35
N GLN A 192 7.22 -21.08 4.48
CA GLN A 192 6.25 -20.08 4.02
C GLN A 192 6.05 -18.99 5.07
N PHE A 193 5.42 -17.88 4.68
CA PHE A 193 5.14 -16.75 5.57
C PHE A 193 4.45 -17.20 6.87
N CYS A 194 3.45 -18.09 6.78
CA CYS A 194 2.71 -18.57 7.93
C CYS A 194 3.57 -19.41 8.90
N ASP A 195 4.59 -20.11 8.42
CA ASP A 195 5.55 -20.85 9.24
C ASP A 195 6.47 -19.89 9.99
N LYS A 196 7.00 -18.90 9.28
CA LYS A 196 7.83 -17.83 9.85
C LYS A 196 7.05 -17.10 10.94
N ARG A 197 5.79 -16.73 10.67
CA ARG A 197 4.88 -16.15 11.68
C ARG A 197 4.78 -17.03 12.92
N GLU A 198 4.48 -18.32 12.76
CA GLU A 198 4.29 -19.23 13.89
C GLU A 198 5.54 -19.30 14.78
N LEU A 199 6.72 -19.37 14.17
CA LEU A 199 7.99 -19.39 14.89
C LEU A 199 8.23 -18.09 15.67
N ILE A 200 8.04 -16.94 15.04
CA ILE A 200 8.20 -15.63 15.69
C ILE A 200 7.24 -15.50 16.88
N LEU A 201 5.98 -15.93 16.73
CA LEU A 201 4.96 -15.83 17.78
C LEU A 201 5.12 -16.83 18.92
N ASN A 202 5.96 -17.87 18.75
CA ASN A 202 6.30 -18.83 19.80
C ASN A 202 7.58 -18.46 20.56
N GLN A 203 8.22 -17.34 20.23
CA GLN A 203 9.40 -16.83 20.92
C GLN A 203 9.04 -15.57 21.73
N PRO A 204 8.89 -15.67 23.07
CA PRO A 204 8.46 -14.53 23.90
C PRO A 204 9.38 -13.30 23.81
N GLU A 205 10.70 -13.52 23.71
CA GLU A 205 11.68 -12.45 23.56
C GLU A 205 11.48 -11.65 22.26
N LEU A 206 11.11 -12.33 21.16
CA LEU A 206 10.82 -11.67 19.90
C LEU A 206 9.52 -10.87 19.97
N LEU A 207 8.50 -11.34 20.68
CA LEU A 207 7.27 -10.56 20.85
C LEU A 207 7.56 -9.20 21.51
N ASP A 208 8.41 -9.19 22.53
CA ASP A 208 8.81 -7.98 23.24
C ASP A 208 9.67 -7.06 22.37
N ARG A 209 10.78 -7.59 21.81
CA ARG A 209 11.70 -6.82 20.95
C ARG A 209 11.03 -6.23 19.71
N LEU A 210 10.05 -6.93 19.15
CA LEU A 210 9.31 -6.48 17.98
C LEU A 210 8.12 -5.56 18.31
N GLY A 211 7.90 -5.23 19.58
CA GLY A 211 6.78 -4.38 20.01
C GLY A 211 5.41 -5.01 19.76
N LEU A 212 5.33 -6.34 19.64
CA LEU A 212 4.10 -7.08 19.41
C LEU A 212 3.34 -7.22 20.73
N LYS A 213 2.41 -6.29 20.98
CA LYS A 213 1.60 -6.15 22.22
C LYS A 213 1.09 -7.47 22.85
N SER A 214 0.79 -8.47 22.03
CA SER A 214 0.48 -9.82 22.49
C SER A 214 0.61 -10.82 21.34
N LYS A 215 0.69 -12.11 21.64
CA LYS A 215 0.67 -13.18 20.63
C LYS A 215 -0.54 -13.06 19.69
N ARG A 216 -1.73 -12.80 20.24
CA ARG A 216 -2.97 -12.63 19.47
C ARG A 216 -2.95 -11.40 18.56
N PHE A 217 -2.37 -10.30 19.04
CA PHE A 217 -2.19 -9.09 18.23
C PHE A 217 -1.22 -9.34 17.08
N GLY A 218 -0.04 -9.92 17.38
CA GLY A 218 0.96 -10.27 16.39
C GLY A 218 0.44 -11.26 15.34
N GLU A 219 -0.35 -12.25 15.76
CA GLU A 219 -1.01 -13.19 14.85
C GLU A 219 -1.94 -12.49 13.87
N ARG A 220 -2.81 -11.59 14.35
CA ARG A 220 -3.73 -10.83 13.50
C ARG A 220 -2.96 -9.97 12.51
N PHE A 221 -1.98 -9.21 13.01
CA PHE A 221 -1.17 -8.31 12.20
C PHE A 221 -0.40 -9.07 11.09
N LEU A 222 0.32 -10.13 11.44
CA LEU A 222 1.09 -10.92 10.48
C LEU A 222 0.20 -11.69 9.50
N LYS A 223 -1.01 -12.11 9.91
CA LYS A 223 -2.03 -12.64 8.99
C LYS A 223 -2.49 -11.58 7.99
N SER A 224 -2.72 -10.34 8.42
CA SER A 224 -3.08 -9.25 7.50
C SER A 224 -1.96 -8.94 6.51
N ALA A 225 -0.69 -8.96 6.94
CA ALA A 225 0.46 -8.83 6.06
C ALA A 225 0.55 -9.98 5.04
N GLU A 226 0.32 -11.23 5.48
CA GLU A 226 0.25 -12.40 4.59
C GLU A 226 -0.89 -12.29 3.56
N GLN A 227 -2.06 -11.79 3.96
CA GLN A 227 -3.17 -11.56 3.04
C GLN A 227 -2.84 -10.47 2.01
N LEU A 228 -2.20 -9.38 2.44
CA LEU A 228 -1.72 -8.34 1.53
C LEU A 228 -0.69 -8.90 0.54
N ARG A 229 0.27 -9.70 1.01
CA ARG A 229 1.23 -10.43 0.17
C ARG A 229 0.55 -11.21 -0.94
N ASN A 230 -0.46 -12.00 -0.58
CA ASN A 230 -1.19 -12.83 -1.54
C ASN A 230 -1.97 -11.98 -2.55
N ARG A 231 -2.65 -10.91 -2.11
CA ARG A 231 -3.35 -9.97 -3.01
C ARG A 231 -2.40 -9.30 -4.00
N LEU A 232 -1.21 -8.90 -3.53
CA LEU A 232 -0.17 -8.30 -4.35
C LEU A 232 0.32 -9.27 -5.43
N ALA A 233 0.68 -10.49 -5.01
CA ALA A 233 1.19 -11.54 -5.90
C ALA A 233 0.18 -11.99 -6.96
N HIS A 234 -1.11 -11.97 -6.65
CA HIS A 234 -2.18 -12.41 -7.57
C HIS A 234 -2.84 -11.26 -8.35
N ALA A 235 -2.24 -10.06 -8.38
CA ALA A 235 -2.80 -8.88 -9.05
C ALA A 235 -4.24 -8.54 -8.62
N GLN A 236 -4.65 -8.96 -7.41
CA GLN A 236 -6.01 -8.76 -6.90
C GLN A 236 -6.20 -7.33 -6.38
N ASN A 237 -7.47 -6.93 -6.21
CA ASN A 237 -7.83 -5.67 -5.57
C ASN A 237 -7.31 -5.65 -4.12
N LEU A 238 -6.51 -4.64 -3.79
CA LEU A 238 -5.81 -4.49 -2.50
C LEU A 238 -6.72 -4.40 -1.27
N VAL A 239 -7.97 -3.97 -1.43
CA VAL A 239 -8.91 -3.76 -0.31
C VAL A 239 -10.06 -4.75 -0.29
N THR A 240 -10.00 -5.83 -1.07
CA THR A 240 -11.02 -6.91 -0.98
C THR A 240 -11.06 -7.47 0.44
N GLY A 241 -12.22 -7.34 1.10
CA GLY A 241 -12.41 -7.78 2.49
C GLY A 241 -11.80 -6.86 3.56
N SER A 242 -11.39 -5.64 3.19
CA SER A 242 -10.85 -4.61 4.08
C SER A 242 -11.17 -3.19 3.57
N SER A 243 -10.56 -2.18 4.14
CA SER A 243 -10.69 -0.77 3.72
C SER A 243 -9.34 -0.15 3.33
N TRP A 244 -9.37 1.00 2.65
CA TRP A 244 -8.18 1.79 2.36
C TRP A 244 -7.45 2.23 3.63
N THR A 245 -8.21 2.65 4.65
CA THR A 245 -7.69 3.03 5.96
C THR A 245 -6.93 1.89 6.63
N GLU A 246 -7.46 0.66 6.57
CA GLU A 246 -6.79 -0.52 7.12
C GLU A 246 -5.54 -0.89 6.33
N LEU A 247 -5.58 -0.78 5.00
CA LEU A 247 -4.40 -1.02 4.14
C LEU A 247 -3.26 -0.04 4.46
N ILE A 248 -3.57 1.25 4.55
CA ILE A 248 -2.59 2.30 4.88
C ILE A 248 -2.03 2.06 6.28
N SER A 249 -2.89 1.80 7.27
CA SER A 249 -2.46 1.51 8.65
C SER A 249 -1.58 0.27 8.72
N LEU A 250 -1.87 -0.77 7.92
CA LEU A 250 -1.05 -1.97 7.81
C LEU A 250 0.32 -1.65 7.22
N ALA A 251 0.39 -0.84 6.15
CA ALA A 251 1.64 -0.44 5.54
C ALA A 251 2.56 0.32 6.52
N GLU A 252 2.01 1.30 7.25
CA GLU A 252 2.75 2.03 8.29
C GLU A 252 3.20 1.13 9.44
N ALA A 253 2.34 0.20 9.87
CA ALA A 253 2.68 -0.74 10.92
C ALA A 253 3.76 -1.75 10.49
N MET A 254 3.77 -2.18 9.22
CA MET A 254 4.85 -3.00 8.65
C MET A 254 6.17 -2.22 8.61
N GLU A 255 6.17 -0.95 8.22
CA GLU A 255 7.37 -0.11 8.23
C GLU A 255 7.95 0.01 9.65
N LYS A 256 7.10 0.25 10.66
CA LYS A 256 7.54 0.30 12.07
C LYS A 256 8.10 -1.02 12.57
N LEU A 257 7.41 -2.13 12.27
CA LEU A 257 7.88 -3.46 12.66
C LEU A 257 9.23 -3.79 12.00
N LEU A 258 9.43 -3.39 10.74
CA LEU A 258 10.68 -3.59 10.02
C LEU A 258 11.86 -2.91 10.71
N ILE A 259 11.68 -1.69 11.21
CA ILE A 259 12.72 -0.99 11.99
C ILE A 259 13.10 -1.82 13.21
N HIS A 260 12.12 -2.31 13.98
CA HIS A 260 12.39 -3.17 15.15
C HIS A 260 13.05 -4.50 14.75
N CYS A 261 12.61 -5.11 13.65
CA CYS A 261 13.26 -6.30 13.13
C CYS A 261 14.73 -6.06 12.82
N GLU A 262 15.10 -4.90 12.26
CA GLU A 262 16.47 -4.57 11.85
C GLU A 262 17.42 -4.27 13.03
N GLU A 263 16.87 -3.89 14.19
CA GLU A 263 17.61 -3.63 15.43
C GLU A 263 18.00 -4.92 16.20
N VAL A 264 17.36 -6.06 15.89
CA VAL A 264 17.64 -7.34 16.55
C VAL A 264 18.87 -8.02 15.92
N GLU A 265 19.95 -8.17 16.68
CA GLU A 265 21.19 -8.84 16.26
C GLU A 265 21.23 -10.34 16.54
#